data_AF-A0A2V5SDE0-F1
#
_entry.id   AF-A0A2V5SDE0-F1
#
_cell.length_a   1.000
_cell.length_b   1.000
_cell.length_c   1.000
_cell.angle_alpha   90.00
_cell.angle_beta   90.00
_cell.angle_gamma   90.00
#
_symmetry.space_group_name_H-M   'P 1'
#
loop_
_entity.id
_entity.type
_entity.pdbx_description
1 polymer ?
#
loop_
_entity_poly.entity_id
_entity_poly.type
_entity_poly.pdbx_seq_one_letter_code
_entity_poly.pdbx_strand_id
1 'polypeptide(L)'
;MSRLASTLVLIAIWAVTYLTNLGASEFRSEEGHRVMPAVQMLDSGNYLVPYVGTQPHLRKPPLVNWIVAGSFKLLGIRNEWTARLPSALFVLSVALMLWLFASPILGGFGSTVAALCWLTNLGLIEKGRMIEIDAIYVSLFGFAFFLWLILWQRGGSPWLTFVVPWIFLGVGMLAKGPAHIIFFYVLICAVLWRNRRLSDLAQPAHVVGVLCTAGIFAAWLIPFLHKLHESPMQVWAQETA
;
A
#
# COMPACT_ATOMS: atom_id res chain seq x y z
N MET A 1 -27.42 13.41 -4.71
CA MET A 1 -26.22 14.21 -5.03
C MET A 1 -25.72 13.81 -6.41
N SER A 2 -25.26 14.75 -7.24
CA SER A 2 -24.59 14.38 -8.49
C SER A 2 -23.26 13.67 -8.20
N ARG A 3 -22.75 12.90 -9.17
CA ARG A 3 -21.43 12.25 -9.05
C ARG A 3 -20.35 13.30 -8.76
N LEU A 4 -20.36 14.40 -9.52
CA LEU A 4 -19.42 15.51 -9.33
C LEU A 4 -19.47 16.09 -7.90
N ALA A 5 -20.67 16.39 -7.38
CA ALA A 5 -20.80 16.91 -6.02
C ALA A 5 -20.23 15.96 -4.96
N SER A 6 -20.45 14.65 -5.13
CA SER A 6 -19.91 13.63 -4.22
C SER A 6 -18.39 13.56 -4.29
N THR A 7 -17.80 13.61 -5.49
CA THR A 7 -16.35 13.67 -5.68
C THR A 7 -15.74 14.91 -5.02
N LEU A 8 -16.34 16.08 -5.23
CA LEU A 8 -15.86 17.34 -4.65
C LEU A 8 -15.90 17.30 -3.13
N VAL A 9 -16.97 16.75 -2.54
CA VAL A 9 -17.07 16.57 -1.08
C VAL A 9 -15.98 15.64 -0.56
N LEU A 10 -15.72 14.51 -1.21
CA LEU A 10 -14.67 13.57 -0.80
C LEU A 10 -13.28 14.21 -0.88
N ILE A 11 -13.00 14.93 -1.98
CA ILE A 11 -11.72 15.63 -2.16
C ILE A 11 -11.57 16.76 -1.13
N ALA A 12 -12.62 17.54 -0.87
CA ALA A 12 -12.58 18.62 0.11
C ALA A 12 -12.32 18.09 1.52
N ILE A 13 -13.03 17.03 1.93
CA ILE A 13 -12.83 16.39 3.24
C ILE A 13 -11.42 15.83 3.34
N TRP A 14 -10.93 15.13 2.32
CA TRP A 14 -9.57 14.64 2.28
C TRP A 14 -8.53 15.78 2.38
N ALA A 15 -8.68 16.85 1.61
CA ALA A 15 -7.75 17.96 1.62
C ALA A 15 -7.68 18.62 3.00
N VAL A 16 -8.84 18.89 3.62
CA VAL A 16 -8.93 19.48 4.95
C VAL A 16 -8.34 18.56 6.02
N THR A 17 -8.62 17.26 5.96
CA THR A 17 -8.19 16.30 7.00
C THR A 17 -6.74 15.84 6.85
N TYR A 18 -6.26 15.63 5.62
CA TYR A 18 -4.93 15.07 5.36
C TYR A 18 -3.89 16.11 4.95
N LEU A 19 -4.23 17.18 4.24
CA LEU A 19 -3.21 18.13 3.74
C LEU A 19 -2.94 19.31 4.67
N THR A 20 -3.93 19.73 5.47
CA THR A 20 -3.76 20.84 6.40
C THR A 20 -2.56 20.60 7.32
N ASN A 21 -1.57 21.50 7.32
CA ASN A 21 -0.35 21.39 8.13
C ASN A 21 0.45 20.08 7.96
N LEU A 22 0.35 19.39 6.81
CA LEU A 22 1.01 18.10 6.61
C LEU A 22 2.54 18.16 6.75
N GLY A 23 3.16 19.27 6.34
CA GLY A 23 4.60 19.50 6.47
C GLY A 23 5.02 20.38 7.63
N ALA A 24 4.10 20.77 8.53
CA ALA A 24 4.39 21.79 9.55
C ALA A 24 5.21 21.28 10.74
N SER A 25 5.30 19.96 10.92
CA SER A 25 6.08 19.32 11.98
C SER A 25 7.20 18.50 11.39
N GLU A 26 8.34 18.47 12.06
CA GLU A 26 9.49 17.63 11.73
C GLU A 26 9.11 16.14 11.69
N PHE A 27 9.97 15.33 11.07
CA PHE A 27 9.81 13.88 11.08
C PHE A 27 9.87 13.31 12.50
N ARG A 28 8.96 12.39 12.80
CA ARG A 28 8.86 11.75 14.11
C ARG A 28 8.70 10.23 13.99
N SER A 29 8.89 9.52 15.10
CA SER A 29 8.76 8.05 15.17
C SER A 29 9.55 7.34 14.05
N GLU A 30 8.87 6.60 13.18
CA GLU A 30 9.46 5.73 12.17
C GLU A 30 9.64 6.42 10.81
N GLU A 31 9.26 7.69 10.67
CA GLU A 31 9.33 8.43 9.40
C GLU A 31 10.77 8.58 8.91
N GLY A 32 11.72 8.85 9.81
CA GLY A 32 13.15 8.94 9.49
C GLY A 32 13.69 7.65 8.87
N HIS A 33 13.22 6.47 9.34
CA HIS A 33 13.60 5.18 8.78
C HIS A 33 13.04 4.93 7.36
N ARG A 34 12.11 5.76 6.88
CA ARG A 34 11.60 5.73 5.49
C ARG A 34 12.27 6.75 4.61
N VAL A 35 12.47 7.95 5.16
CA VAL A 35 13.01 9.09 4.43
C VAL A 35 14.51 8.95 4.19
N MET A 36 15.29 8.52 5.20
CA MET A 36 16.74 8.44 5.08
C MET A 36 17.18 7.46 3.98
N PRO A 37 16.65 6.22 3.90
CA PRO A 37 16.96 5.34 2.77
C PRO A 37 16.50 5.90 1.42
N ALA A 38 15.35 6.59 1.37
CA ALA A 38 14.86 7.19 0.14
C ALA A 38 15.79 8.28 -0.40
N VAL A 39 16.35 9.12 0.49
CA VAL A 39 17.39 10.10 0.14
C VAL A 39 18.64 9.41 -0.40
N GLN A 40 19.13 8.38 0.31
CA GLN A 40 20.29 7.62 -0.11
C GLN A 40 20.09 6.92 -1.47
N MET A 41 18.89 6.41 -1.74
CA MET A 41 18.52 5.82 -3.03
C MET A 41 18.62 6.84 -4.17
N LEU A 42 18.19 8.09 -3.93
CA LEU A 42 18.30 9.16 -4.93
C LEU A 42 19.75 9.57 -5.18
N ASP A 43 20.55 9.66 -4.12
CA ASP A 43 21.92 10.16 -4.21
C ASP A 43 22.89 9.11 -4.77
N SER A 44 22.69 7.83 -4.43
CA SER A 44 23.53 6.72 -4.90
C SER A 44 23.04 6.04 -6.18
N GLY A 45 21.76 6.21 -6.54
CA GLY A 45 21.09 5.44 -7.59
C GLY A 45 20.86 3.97 -7.25
N ASN A 46 21.24 3.50 -6.06
CA ASN A 46 20.99 2.12 -5.63
C ASN A 46 19.60 1.98 -5.01
N TYR A 47 18.63 1.55 -5.82
CA TYR A 47 17.26 1.30 -5.37
C TYR A 47 17.04 -0.12 -4.84
N LEU A 48 18.00 -1.04 -4.99
CA LEU A 48 17.79 -2.45 -4.67
C LEU A 48 17.96 -2.72 -3.17
N VAL A 49 19.05 -2.22 -2.58
CA VAL A 49 19.38 -2.40 -1.17
C VAL A 49 19.24 -1.05 -0.46
N PRO A 50 18.33 -0.91 0.52
CA PRO A 50 18.21 0.32 1.29
C PRO A 50 19.41 0.50 2.23
N TYR A 51 19.92 1.73 2.34
CA TYR A 51 21.02 2.09 3.23
C TYR A 51 20.64 3.28 4.13
N VAL A 52 21.21 3.33 5.32
CA VAL A 52 21.24 4.52 6.18
C VAL A 52 22.69 4.79 6.52
N GLY A 53 23.25 5.88 5.97
CA GLY A 53 24.69 6.11 6.01
C GLY A 53 25.43 4.99 5.28
N THR A 54 26.38 4.34 5.96
CA THR A 54 27.15 3.22 5.42
C THR A 54 26.49 1.85 5.67
N GLN A 55 25.41 1.80 6.43
CA GLN A 55 24.80 0.55 6.90
C GLN A 55 23.62 0.12 6.03
N PRO A 56 23.54 -1.17 5.63
CA PRO A 56 22.35 -1.68 4.97
C PRO A 56 21.17 -1.76 5.95
N HIS A 57 20.03 -1.18 5.58
CA HIS A 57 18.82 -1.12 6.41
C HIS A 57 17.85 -2.26 6.09
N LEU A 58 18.14 -3.46 6.60
CA LEU A 58 17.47 -4.71 6.17
C LEU A 58 16.15 -5.03 6.88
N ARG A 59 15.61 -4.10 7.69
CA ARG A 59 14.45 -4.39 8.54
C ARG A 59 13.16 -4.60 7.78
N LYS A 60 12.99 -3.93 6.63
CA LYS A 60 11.73 -3.92 5.86
C LYS A 60 11.99 -3.87 4.35
N PRO A 61 11.10 -4.45 3.53
CA PRO A 61 11.17 -4.31 2.08
C PRO A 61 11.00 -2.83 1.62
N PRO A 62 11.41 -2.49 0.39
CA PRO A 62 11.79 -1.12 0.04
C PRO A 62 10.65 -0.25 -0.50
N LEU A 63 9.42 -0.74 -0.64
CA LEU A 63 8.36 -0.02 -1.37
C LEU A 63 8.11 1.39 -0.82
N VAL A 64 8.04 1.54 0.50
CA VAL A 64 7.79 2.86 1.11
C VAL A 64 8.94 3.81 0.79
N ASN A 65 10.18 3.33 0.83
CA ASN A 65 11.36 4.13 0.49
C ASN A 65 11.35 4.52 -1.00
N TRP A 66 10.94 3.61 -1.89
CA TRP A 66 10.76 3.91 -3.32
C TRP A 66 9.69 4.96 -3.57
N ILE A 67 8.56 4.87 -2.86
CA ILE A 67 7.47 5.84 -2.98
C ILE A 67 7.93 7.23 -2.52
N VAL A 68 8.66 7.32 -1.41
CA VAL A 68 9.23 8.59 -0.93
C VAL A 68 10.26 9.14 -1.92
N ALA A 69 11.19 8.31 -2.38
CA ALA A 69 12.20 8.70 -3.37
C ALA A 69 11.55 9.20 -4.66
N GLY A 70 10.50 8.50 -5.14
CA GLY A 70 9.70 8.90 -6.28
C GLY A 70 9.01 10.24 -6.06
N SER A 71 8.39 10.44 -4.89
CA SER A 71 7.73 11.71 -4.53
C SER A 71 8.70 12.89 -4.56
N PHE A 72 9.86 12.74 -3.91
CA PHE A 72 10.93 13.74 -3.93
C PHE A 72 11.43 14.04 -5.34
N LYS A 73 11.62 13.02 -6.17
CA LYS A 73 12.08 13.18 -7.56
C LYS A 73 11.04 13.89 -8.42
N LEU A 74 9.77 13.57 -8.27
CA LEU A 74 8.67 14.15 -9.07
C LEU A 74 8.37 15.59 -8.68
N LEU A 75 8.43 15.92 -7.39
CA LEU A 75 8.11 17.25 -6.87
C LEU A 75 9.34 18.17 -6.80
N GLY A 76 10.55 17.62 -6.95
CA GLY A 76 11.81 18.36 -6.94
C GLY A 76 12.20 18.95 -5.57
N ILE A 77 11.44 18.64 -4.52
CA ILE A 77 11.64 19.16 -3.16
C ILE A 77 11.69 17.96 -2.20
N ARG A 78 12.68 17.96 -1.30
CA ARG A 78 12.86 16.93 -0.26
C ARG A 78 12.48 17.52 1.10
N ASN A 79 11.22 17.39 1.51
CA ASN A 79 10.73 17.89 2.80
C ASN A 79 9.61 16.99 3.37
N GLU A 80 9.10 17.35 4.54
CA GLU A 80 8.08 16.59 5.27
C GLU A 80 6.78 16.48 4.47
N TRP A 81 6.37 17.57 3.83
CA TRP A 81 5.14 17.60 3.04
C TRP A 81 5.22 16.63 1.85
N THR A 82 6.30 16.70 1.07
CA THR A 82 6.53 15.83 -0.09
C THR A 82 6.75 14.37 0.31
N ALA A 83 7.33 14.11 1.49
CA ALA A 83 7.49 12.74 2.00
C ALA A 83 6.16 12.12 2.45
N ARG A 84 5.27 12.90 3.08
CA ARG A 84 3.99 12.43 3.63
C ARG A 84 2.84 12.43 2.61
N LEU A 85 2.92 13.24 1.56
CA LEU A 85 1.89 13.34 0.52
C LEU A 85 1.47 11.97 -0.06
N PRO A 86 2.39 11.04 -0.37
CA PRO A 86 2.00 9.73 -0.89
C PRO A 86 1.06 8.97 0.05
N SER A 87 1.32 8.96 1.37
CA SER A 87 0.41 8.33 2.35
C SER A 87 -1.01 8.89 2.23
N ALA A 88 -1.14 10.22 2.20
CA ALA A 88 -2.44 10.89 2.04
C ALA A 88 -3.13 10.51 0.73
N LEU A 89 -2.38 10.44 -0.38
CA LEU A 89 -2.91 10.05 -1.69
C LEU A 89 -3.36 8.59 -1.72
N PHE A 90 -2.63 7.66 -1.07
CA PHE A 90 -3.05 6.27 -0.96
C PHE A 90 -4.38 6.13 -0.20
N VAL A 91 -4.59 6.93 0.84
CA VAL A 91 -5.86 6.95 1.59
C VAL A 91 -7.00 7.49 0.72
N LEU A 92 -6.78 8.61 0.01
CA LEU A 92 -7.77 9.16 -0.93
C LEU A 92 -8.13 8.15 -2.02
N SER A 93 -7.13 7.48 -2.59
CA SER A 93 -7.33 6.60 -3.73
C SER A 93 -8.27 5.43 -3.40
N VAL A 94 -8.19 4.88 -2.17
CA VAL A 94 -9.14 3.85 -1.70
C VAL A 94 -10.54 4.43 -1.51
N ALA A 95 -10.66 5.63 -0.96
CA ALA A 95 -11.96 6.30 -0.81
C ALA A 95 -12.65 6.52 -2.17
N LEU A 96 -11.91 7.00 -3.17
CA LEU A 96 -12.42 7.18 -4.52
C LEU A 96 -12.79 5.86 -5.18
N MET A 97 -12.00 4.81 -4.95
CA MET A 97 -12.31 3.46 -5.43
C MET A 97 -13.62 2.94 -4.80
N LEU A 98 -13.83 3.11 -3.49
CA LEU A 98 -15.08 2.73 -2.82
C LEU A 98 -16.26 3.50 -3.42
N TRP A 99 -16.13 4.82 -3.55
CA TRP A 99 -17.16 5.68 -4.13
C TRP A 99 -17.53 5.28 -5.57
N LEU A 100 -16.54 5.01 -6.42
CA LEU A 100 -16.75 4.64 -7.83
C LEU A 100 -17.30 3.21 -7.98
N PHE A 101 -16.61 2.24 -7.39
CA PHE A 101 -16.81 0.83 -7.68
C PHE A 101 -17.82 0.15 -6.75
N ALA A 102 -18.07 0.68 -5.54
CA ALA A 102 -19.12 0.11 -4.68
C ALA A 102 -20.53 0.60 -5.05
N SER A 103 -20.66 1.61 -5.92
CA SER A 103 -21.96 2.23 -6.24
C SER A 103 -23.04 1.27 -6.78
N PRO A 104 -22.74 0.22 -7.57
CA PRO A 104 -23.77 -0.73 -8.01
C PRO A 104 -24.26 -1.67 -6.90
N ILE A 105 -23.51 -1.78 -5.79
CA ILE A 105 -23.81 -2.68 -4.68
C ILE A 105 -24.48 -1.90 -3.54
N LEU A 106 -23.92 -0.74 -3.17
CA LEU A 106 -24.34 0.08 -2.03
C LEU A 106 -25.24 1.26 -2.43
N GLY A 107 -25.47 1.46 -3.73
CA GLY A 107 -26.06 2.69 -4.26
C GLY A 107 -25.11 3.89 -4.19
N GLY A 108 -25.52 5.00 -4.82
CA GLY A 108 -24.70 6.24 -4.85
C GLY A 108 -24.49 6.86 -3.47
N PHE A 109 -25.52 6.82 -2.61
CA PHE A 109 -25.40 7.31 -1.23
C PHE A 109 -24.52 6.38 -0.38
N GLY A 110 -24.78 5.06 -0.39
CA GLY A 110 -24.02 4.12 0.43
C GLY A 110 -22.54 4.04 0.06
N SER A 111 -22.20 4.13 -1.24
CA SER A 111 -20.80 4.21 -1.68
C SER A 111 -20.10 5.50 -1.25
N THR A 112 -20.81 6.63 -1.24
CA THR A 112 -20.28 7.89 -0.69
C THR A 112 -20.07 7.79 0.81
N VAL A 113 -21.01 7.20 1.55
CA VAL A 113 -20.88 6.96 3.00
C VAL A 113 -19.71 6.03 3.30
N ALA A 114 -19.53 4.94 2.55
CA ALA A 114 -18.39 4.03 2.73
C ALA A 114 -17.04 4.74 2.52
N ALA A 115 -16.94 5.59 1.49
CA ALA A 115 -15.76 6.40 1.24
C ALA A 115 -15.50 7.42 2.36
N LEU A 116 -16.55 8.03 2.90
CA LEU A 116 -16.45 8.94 4.04
C LEU A 116 -15.99 8.21 5.30
N CYS A 117 -16.56 7.05 5.63
CA CYS A 117 -16.13 6.22 6.76
C CYS A 117 -14.65 5.84 6.68
N TRP A 118 -14.15 5.57 5.48
CA TRP A 118 -12.71 5.34 5.25
C TRP A 118 -11.89 6.60 5.53
N LEU A 119 -12.27 7.75 4.97
CA LEU A 119 -11.53 9.02 5.13
C LEU A 119 -11.54 9.54 6.57
N THR A 120 -12.62 9.31 7.32
CA THR A 120 -12.82 9.88 8.66
C THR A 120 -12.43 8.95 9.80
N ASN A 121 -11.89 7.77 9.50
CA ASN A 121 -11.36 6.87 10.51
C ASN A 121 -10.11 7.48 11.19
N LEU A 122 -10.14 7.65 12.51
CA LEU A 122 -9.08 8.35 13.26
C LEU A 122 -7.70 7.70 13.08
N GLY A 123 -7.62 6.37 13.06
CA GLY A 123 -6.36 5.66 12.84
C GLY A 123 -5.80 5.89 11.43
N LEU A 124 -6.67 5.95 10.41
CA LEU A 124 -6.25 6.30 9.05
C LEU A 124 -5.87 7.78 8.92
N ILE A 125 -6.56 8.70 9.60
CA ILE A 125 -6.16 10.11 9.63
C ILE A 125 -4.76 10.25 10.22
N GLU A 126 -4.52 9.61 11.37
CA GLU A 126 -3.21 9.62 12.02
C GLU A 126 -2.12 9.07 11.07
N LYS A 127 -2.29 7.84 10.58
CA LYS A 127 -1.27 7.19 9.74
C LYS A 127 -1.15 7.82 8.36
N GLY A 128 -2.23 8.26 7.75
CA GLY A 128 -2.25 8.89 6.43
C GLY A 128 -1.59 10.27 6.39
N ARG A 129 -1.41 10.90 7.56
CA ARG A 129 -0.67 12.17 7.73
C ARG A 129 0.79 11.97 8.10
N MET A 130 1.26 10.73 8.20
CA MET A 130 2.66 10.38 8.47
C MET A 130 3.21 9.53 7.33
N ILE A 131 4.53 9.56 7.16
CA ILE A 131 5.20 8.64 6.22
C ILE A 131 5.69 7.39 6.94
N GLU A 132 4.72 6.61 7.42
CA GLU A 132 4.96 5.28 7.98
C GLU A 132 4.49 4.19 6.99
N ILE A 133 4.81 2.93 7.28
CA ILE A 133 4.38 1.80 6.43
C ILE A 133 2.85 1.72 6.36
N ASP A 134 2.20 2.02 7.48
CA ASP A 134 0.85 1.56 7.78
C ASP A 134 -0.21 2.16 6.84
N ALA A 135 -0.13 3.45 6.49
CA ALA A 135 -1.11 4.05 5.57
C ALA A 135 -1.08 3.40 4.19
N ILE A 136 0.10 3.27 3.59
CA ILE A 136 0.28 2.66 2.26
C ILE A 136 -0.12 1.18 2.31
N TYR A 137 0.33 0.46 3.34
CA TYR A 137 0.06 -0.97 3.50
C TYR A 137 -1.42 -1.28 3.70
N VAL A 138 -2.10 -0.53 4.57
CA VAL A 138 -3.55 -0.67 4.79
C VAL A 138 -4.35 -0.26 3.55
N SER A 139 -3.92 0.77 2.82
CA SER A 139 -4.56 1.14 1.56
C SER A 139 -4.39 0.07 0.48
N LEU A 140 -3.21 -0.53 0.33
CA LEU A 140 -2.98 -1.63 -0.61
C LEU A 140 -3.83 -2.86 -0.24
N PHE A 141 -3.94 -3.17 1.05
CA PHE A 141 -4.85 -4.20 1.52
C PHE A 141 -6.32 -3.86 1.22
N GLY A 142 -6.73 -2.61 1.45
CA GLY A 142 -8.07 -2.10 1.14
C GLY A 142 -8.39 -2.23 -0.35
N PHE A 143 -7.47 -1.84 -1.24
CA PHE A 143 -7.58 -2.06 -2.67
C PHE A 143 -7.80 -3.53 -3.00
N ALA A 144 -6.95 -4.41 -2.47
CA ALA A 144 -7.10 -5.84 -2.70
C ALA A 144 -8.49 -6.34 -2.24
N PHE A 145 -8.83 -6.09 -0.97
CA PHE A 145 -10.03 -6.68 -0.39
C PHE A 145 -11.31 -6.13 -1.01
N PHE A 146 -11.42 -4.81 -1.15
CA PHE A 146 -12.62 -4.19 -1.68
C PHE A 146 -12.80 -4.45 -3.17
N LEU A 147 -11.74 -4.41 -3.99
CA LEU A 147 -11.85 -4.78 -5.40
C LEU A 147 -12.25 -6.24 -5.56
N TRP A 148 -11.64 -7.15 -4.82
CA TRP A 148 -12.05 -8.56 -4.84
C TRP A 148 -13.52 -8.71 -4.49
N LEU A 149 -13.97 -8.10 -3.39
CA LEU A 149 -15.36 -8.19 -2.93
C LEU A 149 -16.34 -7.64 -3.96
N ILE A 150 -16.05 -6.46 -4.51
CA ILE A 150 -16.90 -5.81 -5.52
C ILE A 150 -16.98 -6.65 -6.80
N LEU A 151 -15.84 -7.12 -7.31
CA LEU A 151 -15.78 -7.90 -8.55
C LEU A 151 -16.44 -9.28 -8.39
N TRP A 152 -16.23 -9.92 -7.24
CA TRP A 152 -16.85 -11.19 -6.89
C TRP A 152 -18.38 -11.06 -6.78
N GLN A 153 -18.90 -10.04 -6.10
CA GLN A 153 -20.34 -9.81 -5.97
C GLN A 153 -21.02 -9.50 -7.31
N ARG A 154 -20.32 -8.83 -8.23
CA ARG A 154 -20.85 -8.56 -9.58
C ARG A 154 -20.89 -9.80 -10.47
N GLY A 155 -20.29 -10.92 -10.06
CA GLY A 155 -20.22 -12.14 -10.86
C GLY A 155 -19.43 -11.97 -12.16
N GLY A 156 -18.44 -11.07 -12.16
CA GLY A 156 -17.63 -10.76 -13.35
C GLY A 156 -16.59 -11.83 -13.68
N SER A 157 -15.65 -11.47 -14.56
CA SER A 157 -14.54 -12.36 -14.95
C SER A 157 -13.73 -12.82 -13.74
N PRO A 158 -13.52 -14.13 -13.54
CA PRO A 158 -12.71 -14.64 -12.43
C PRO A 158 -11.25 -14.17 -12.51
N TRP A 159 -10.75 -13.93 -13.73
CA TRP A 159 -9.41 -13.37 -13.94
C TRP A 159 -9.28 -11.97 -13.35
N LEU A 160 -10.27 -11.09 -13.56
CA LEU A 160 -10.25 -9.76 -12.96
C LEU A 160 -10.41 -9.86 -11.44
N THR A 161 -11.32 -10.72 -10.96
CA THR A 161 -11.59 -10.93 -9.55
C THR A 161 -10.36 -11.41 -8.77
N PHE A 162 -9.55 -12.30 -9.36
CA PHE A 162 -8.40 -12.87 -8.65
C PHE A 162 -7.05 -12.27 -9.01
N VAL A 163 -6.81 -11.82 -10.24
CA VAL A 163 -5.47 -11.31 -10.60
C VAL A 163 -5.28 -9.88 -10.11
N VAL A 164 -6.25 -8.99 -10.36
CA VAL A 164 -6.09 -7.56 -10.03
C VAL A 164 -5.89 -7.33 -8.53
N PRO A 165 -6.69 -7.90 -7.63
CA PRO A 165 -6.48 -7.71 -6.20
C PRO A 165 -5.16 -8.31 -5.68
N TRP A 166 -4.70 -9.42 -6.27
CA TRP A 166 -3.47 -10.10 -5.87
C TRP A 166 -2.22 -9.31 -6.27
N ILE A 167 -2.29 -8.47 -7.32
CA ILE A 167 -1.22 -7.51 -7.62
C ILE A 167 -1.04 -6.56 -6.43
N PHE A 168 -2.12 -6.02 -5.87
CA PHE A 168 -2.02 -5.16 -4.68
C PHE A 168 -1.50 -5.90 -3.45
N LEU A 169 -1.82 -7.18 -3.29
CA LEU A 169 -1.20 -8.01 -2.24
C LEU A 169 0.30 -8.16 -2.45
N GLY A 170 0.76 -8.41 -3.69
CA GLY A 170 2.18 -8.52 -4.02
C GLY A 170 2.93 -7.22 -3.75
N VAL A 171 2.37 -6.09 -4.18
CA VAL A 171 2.91 -4.76 -3.86
C VAL A 171 2.90 -4.54 -2.33
N GLY A 172 1.85 -4.95 -1.62
CA GLY A 172 1.79 -4.89 -0.15
C GLY A 172 2.90 -5.67 0.55
N MET A 173 3.35 -6.81 -0.02
CA MET A 173 4.49 -7.55 0.53
C MET A 173 5.77 -6.72 0.49
N LEU A 174 5.96 -5.91 -0.55
CA LEU A 174 7.09 -4.98 -0.67
C LEU A 174 7.02 -3.80 0.32
N ALA A 175 5.93 -3.63 1.08
CA ALA A 175 5.85 -2.65 2.16
C ALA A 175 6.21 -3.23 3.55
N LYS A 176 5.61 -4.37 3.95
CA LYS A 176 5.77 -4.91 5.32
C LYS A 176 6.10 -6.40 5.39
N GLY A 177 6.11 -7.11 4.27
CA GLY A 177 6.22 -8.57 4.19
C GLY A 177 4.86 -9.28 4.07
N PRO A 178 4.81 -10.61 4.26
CA PRO A 178 3.64 -11.44 3.90
C PRO A 178 2.47 -11.41 4.88
N ALA A 179 2.55 -10.69 6.00
CA ALA A 179 1.60 -10.83 7.10
C ALA A 179 0.13 -10.54 6.69
N HIS A 180 -0.12 -9.55 5.82
CA HIS A 180 -1.47 -9.21 5.35
C HIS A 180 -2.12 -10.32 4.53
N ILE A 181 -1.33 -11.20 3.90
CA ILE A 181 -1.86 -12.31 3.10
C ILE A 181 -2.71 -13.23 3.99
N ILE A 182 -2.26 -13.49 5.22
CA ILE A 182 -2.99 -14.31 6.19
C ILE A 182 -4.35 -13.66 6.49
N PHE A 183 -4.36 -12.37 6.86
CA PHE A 183 -5.59 -11.64 7.14
C PHE A 183 -6.52 -11.59 5.93
N PHE A 184 -5.97 -11.40 4.74
CA PHE A 184 -6.73 -11.40 3.50
C PHE A 184 -7.45 -12.73 3.28
N TYR A 185 -6.72 -13.85 3.38
CA TYR A 185 -7.31 -15.18 3.21
C TYR A 185 -8.34 -15.52 4.28
N VAL A 186 -8.11 -15.13 5.54
CA VAL A 186 -9.11 -15.31 6.61
C VAL A 186 -10.42 -14.62 6.23
N LEU A 187 -10.37 -13.36 5.76
CA LEU A 187 -11.58 -12.63 5.36
C LEU A 187 -12.26 -13.24 4.13
N ILE A 188 -11.54 -13.50 3.04
CA ILE A 188 -12.17 -14.04 1.83
C ILE A 188 -12.69 -15.46 2.04
N CYS A 189 -11.99 -16.30 2.80
CA CYS A 189 -12.47 -17.65 3.14
C CYS A 189 -13.73 -17.58 3.98
N ALA A 190 -13.84 -16.65 4.93
CA ALA A 190 -15.07 -16.44 5.69
C ALA A 190 -16.25 -16.04 4.79
N VAL A 191 -16.02 -15.10 3.85
CA VAL A 191 -17.04 -14.68 2.87
C VAL A 191 -17.45 -15.85 1.96
N LEU A 192 -16.49 -16.56 1.38
CA LEU A 192 -16.74 -17.68 0.46
C LEU A 192 -17.39 -18.86 1.17
N TRP A 193 -16.97 -19.18 2.39
CA TRP A 193 -17.59 -20.23 3.21
C TRP A 193 -19.04 -19.91 3.53
N ARG A 194 -19.33 -18.68 3.98
CA ARG A 194 -20.69 -18.24 4.26
C ARG A 194 -21.61 -18.35 3.05
N ASN A 195 -21.08 -18.12 1.85
CA ASN A 195 -21.81 -18.19 0.59
C ASN A 195 -21.74 -19.56 -0.10
N ARG A 196 -21.12 -20.58 0.53
CA ARG A 196 -20.90 -21.93 -0.04
C ARG A 196 -20.15 -21.93 -1.38
N ARG A 197 -19.22 -21.00 -1.56
CA ARG A 197 -18.41 -20.82 -2.77
C ARG A 197 -16.91 -20.99 -2.53
N LEU A 198 -16.51 -21.82 -1.57
CA LEU A 198 -15.08 -22.10 -1.32
C LEU A 198 -14.35 -22.68 -2.53
N SER A 199 -15.08 -23.37 -3.42
CA SER A 199 -14.55 -23.86 -4.69
C SER A 199 -14.03 -22.76 -5.62
N ASP A 200 -14.41 -21.49 -5.41
CA ASP A 200 -13.88 -20.37 -6.19
C ASP A 200 -12.35 -20.22 -6.02
N LEU A 201 -11.78 -20.66 -4.88
CA LEU A 201 -10.33 -20.67 -4.66
C LEU A 201 -9.59 -21.77 -5.44
N ALA A 202 -10.30 -22.77 -5.99
CA ALA A 202 -9.69 -23.79 -6.84
C ALA A 202 -9.58 -23.33 -8.31
N GLN A 203 -10.07 -22.15 -8.65
CA GLN A 203 -10.06 -21.65 -10.02
C GLN A 203 -8.62 -21.33 -10.48
N PRO A 204 -8.27 -21.60 -11.76
CA PRO A 204 -6.94 -21.26 -12.30
C PRO A 204 -6.58 -19.77 -12.14
N ALA A 205 -7.58 -18.88 -12.20
CA ALA A 205 -7.39 -17.45 -12.00
C ALA A 205 -6.86 -17.12 -10.59
N HIS A 206 -7.28 -17.85 -9.55
CA HIS A 206 -6.76 -17.70 -8.19
C HIS A 206 -5.29 -18.12 -8.11
N VAL A 207 -4.93 -19.26 -8.70
CA VAL A 207 -3.54 -19.74 -8.77
C VAL A 207 -2.66 -18.71 -9.47
N VAL A 208 -3.12 -18.17 -10.60
CA VAL A 208 -2.38 -17.11 -11.32
C VAL A 208 -2.26 -15.85 -10.47
N GLY A 209 -3.31 -15.44 -9.75
CA GLY A 209 -3.22 -14.35 -8.78
C GLY A 209 -2.12 -14.58 -7.74
N VAL A 210 -2.07 -15.78 -7.13
CA VAL A 210 -1.03 -16.15 -6.16
C VAL A 210 0.36 -16.08 -6.77
N LEU A 211 0.53 -16.59 -7.99
CA LEU A 211 1.80 -16.51 -8.73
C LEU A 211 2.19 -15.06 -9.03
N CYS A 212 1.24 -14.18 -9.36
CA CYS A 212 1.49 -12.76 -9.53
C CYS A 212 1.96 -12.10 -8.22
N THR A 213 1.29 -12.38 -7.09
CA THR A 213 1.71 -11.89 -5.76
C THR A 213 3.15 -12.31 -5.44
N ALA A 214 3.44 -13.61 -5.58
CA ALA A 214 4.76 -14.17 -5.32
C ALA A 214 5.81 -13.61 -6.29
N GLY A 215 5.48 -13.50 -7.58
CA GLY A 215 6.36 -12.97 -8.62
C GLY A 215 6.75 -11.51 -8.38
N ILE A 216 5.81 -10.66 -7.97
CA ILE A 216 6.10 -9.25 -7.62
C ILE A 216 7.09 -9.16 -6.47
N PHE A 217 6.90 -9.97 -5.42
CA PHE A 217 7.81 -9.96 -4.28
C PHE A 217 9.18 -10.56 -4.64
N ALA A 218 9.19 -11.68 -5.37
CA ALA A 218 10.39 -12.35 -5.82
C ALA A 218 11.25 -11.48 -6.75
N ALA A 219 10.62 -10.64 -7.59
CA ALA A 219 11.31 -9.72 -8.49
C ALA A 219 12.23 -8.74 -7.74
N TRP A 220 11.92 -8.41 -6.50
CA TRP A 220 12.83 -7.66 -5.63
C TRP A 220 13.71 -8.60 -4.79
N LEU A 221 13.12 -9.62 -4.16
CA LEU A 221 13.81 -10.45 -3.17
C LEU A 221 15.01 -11.20 -3.77
N ILE A 222 14.89 -11.77 -4.96
CA ILE A 222 15.96 -12.55 -5.61
C ILE A 222 17.21 -11.70 -5.86
N PRO A 223 17.16 -10.57 -6.60
CA PRO A 223 18.34 -9.75 -6.82
C PRO A 223 18.88 -9.14 -5.52
N PHE A 224 18.00 -8.82 -4.57
CA PHE A 224 18.40 -8.34 -3.24
C PHE A 224 19.26 -9.36 -2.50
N LEU A 225 18.84 -10.64 -2.47
CA LEU A 225 19.61 -11.71 -1.82
C LEU A 225 20.95 -11.96 -2.52
N HIS A 226 20.98 -11.93 -3.86
CA HIS A 226 22.25 -12.07 -4.60
C HIS A 226 23.25 -10.97 -4.21
N LYS A 227 22.79 -9.72 -4.12
CA LYS A 227 23.66 -8.58 -3.78
C LYS A 227 24.16 -8.63 -2.33
N LEU A 228 23.38 -9.21 -1.41
CA LEU A 228 23.81 -9.40 -0.02
C LEU A 228 24.86 -10.51 0.12
N HIS A 229 24.74 -11.61 -0.65
CA HIS A 229 25.72 -12.69 -0.64
C HIS A 229 27.11 -12.28 -1.17
N GLU A 230 27.20 -11.20 -1.94
CA GLU A 230 28.48 -10.62 -2.38
C GLU A 230 29.13 -9.71 -1.31
N SER A 231 28.39 -9.29 -0.27
CA SER A 231 28.86 -8.39 0.80
C SER A 231 28.76 -8.95 2.25
N PRO A 232 28.96 -10.27 2.52
CA PRO A 232 28.65 -10.87 3.83
C PRO A 232 29.60 -10.43 4.95
N MET A 233 30.85 -10.08 4.62
CA MET A 233 31.90 -9.79 5.61
C MET A 233 31.75 -8.43 6.32
N GLN A 234 30.95 -7.50 5.79
CA GLN A 234 30.74 -6.19 6.42
C GLN A 234 29.52 -6.16 7.34
N VAL A 235 28.48 -6.95 7.06
CA VAL A 235 27.21 -6.93 7.81
C VAL A 235 27.32 -7.63 9.16
N TRP A 236 28.04 -8.76 9.24
CA TRP A 236 28.13 -9.56 10.47
C TRP A 236 29.09 -8.98 11.52
N ALA A 237 30.10 -8.22 11.07
CA ALA A 237 31.08 -7.58 11.97
C ALA A 237 30.49 -6.38 12.74
N GLN A 238 29.30 -5.89 12.36
CA GLN A 238 28.69 -4.68 12.93
C GLN A 238 27.45 -4.96 13.77
N GLU A 239 26.85 -6.15 13.70
CA GLU A 239 25.81 -6.58 14.64
C GLU A 239 26.39 -7.16 15.95
N THR A 240 27.70 -7.39 16.02
CA THR A 240 28.39 -7.99 17.17
C THR A 240 29.37 -7.05 17.89
N ALA A 241 29.40 -5.77 17.52
CA ALA A 241 30.19 -4.70 18.15
C ALA A 241 29.27 -3.59 18.67
#